data_AF-A0A412GRE1-F1
#
_entry.id   AF-A0A412GRE1-F1
#
_cell.length_a   1.000
_cell.length_b   1.000
_cell.length_c   1.000
_cell.angle_alpha   90.00
_cell.angle_beta   90.00
_cell.angle_gamma   90.00
#
_symmetry.space_group_name_H-M   'P 1'
#
loop_
_entity.id
_entity.type
_entity.pdbx_description
1 polymer ?
#
loop_
_entity_poly.entity_id
_entity_poly.type
_entity_poly.pdbx_seq_one_letter_code
_entity_poly.pdbx_strand_id
1 'polypeptide(L)'
;MILTTKQKILIIVGAIIFLIADISMIERIVIIAGIVAYFFMRKQLLVDNSIEYTQKIRDTLIIPIVQIIASFFLFEEASGAVKSAGKIDSLHDISTYTPFLGDLGKGLDIANQLGVLPDIERSQSTLEYINSATTVNNVVSFGAILIIILAIAELYGVFRLGKFTKKQMLMLYGGASIAFIVCSIYFGIYMEKFMGVLAGIFSGTDEYPFAIIFPIVTLVLVGAFYKAYSNALENLFNYSLPESVKENNLQEQPNRQSEEQIDRNSSEPKVQSEPMQVEETGRIKEKLETPPQAKIIIKEKAEQKSFFRFNILFGIGLVVLMGIVALWILRSNEKDNSTPVVENYSEPIIQQEDTITEATSTTNQFEYINETRGNYEVDIEWPISLIGMKDVSGIQLAIAQKAFNSNIYDIHSCVEKYFKEGNESASLGECETAGKVTVRFQQRLNNLYVFKIQIYADLGGGTGLSLIYRDEYVYFDKEMDRTLEISDLFNDYSQTLFLVNNHISLDEYASKATELPENFIISSSGITFIFPKYSIGYGYQGEVEISLTYEELNNVLSDSFKNAIGK
;
A
#
# COMPACT_ATOMS: atom_id res chain seq x y z
N MET A 1 -14.13 -28.40 30.85
CA MET A 1 -15.19 -28.83 29.92
C MET A 1 -14.54 -29.35 28.65
N ILE A 2 -14.84 -30.56 28.17
CA ILE A 2 -14.19 -31.12 26.96
C ILE A 2 -14.99 -30.71 25.73
N LEU A 3 -14.41 -29.89 24.85
CA LEU A 3 -15.08 -29.50 23.61
C LEU A 3 -15.24 -30.69 22.66
N THR A 4 -16.45 -30.85 22.13
CA THR A 4 -16.76 -31.84 21.10
C THR A 4 -16.04 -31.55 19.79
N THR A 5 -15.85 -32.57 18.95
CA THR A 5 -15.20 -32.42 17.64
C THR A 5 -15.88 -31.37 16.75
N LYS A 6 -17.22 -31.25 16.81
CA LYS A 6 -17.97 -30.20 16.11
C LYS A 6 -17.65 -28.81 16.62
N GLN A 7 -17.58 -28.60 17.94
CA GLN A 7 -17.22 -27.30 18.53
C GLN A 7 -15.75 -26.94 18.24
N LYS A 8 -14.83 -27.90 18.23
CA LYS A 8 -13.44 -27.69 17.83
C LYS A 8 -13.33 -27.25 16.36
N ILE A 9 -14.06 -27.90 15.47
CA ILE A 9 -14.14 -27.49 14.05
C ILE A 9 -14.76 -26.09 13.92
N LEU A 10 -15.85 -25.80 14.64
CA LEU A 10 -16.52 -24.50 14.60
C LEU A 10 -15.60 -23.36 15.08
N ILE A 11 -14.82 -23.58 16.14
CA ILE A 11 -13.86 -22.60 16.65
C ILE A 11 -12.65 -22.45 15.72
N ILE A 12 -12.16 -23.54 15.12
CA ILE A 12 -11.09 -23.45 14.11
C ILE A 12 -11.58 -22.66 12.89
N VAL A 13 -12.80 -22.93 12.39
CA VAL A 13 -13.40 -22.18 11.28
C VAL A 13 -13.67 -20.72 11.67
N GLY A 14 -14.16 -20.46 12.88
CA GLY A 14 -14.38 -19.10 13.39
C GLY A 14 -13.07 -18.31 13.53
N ALA A 15 -12.03 -18.92 14.07
CA ALA A 15 -10.70 -18.31 14.16
C ALA A 15 -10.07 -18.09 12.78
N ILE A 16 -10.28 -18.99 11.82
CA ILE A 16 -9.86 -18.81 10.42
C ILE A 16 -10.63 -17.65 9.77
N ILE A 17 -11.95 -17.53 9.97
CA ILE A 17 -12.74 -16.40 9.46
C ILE A 17 -12.29 -15.08 10.08
N PHE A 18 -11.98 -15.07 11.39
CA PHE A 18 -11.48 -13.90 12.12
C PHE A 18 -10.07 -13.48 11.66
N LEU A 19 -9.15 -14.42 11.45
CA LEU A 19 -7.80 -14.17 10.91
C LEU A 19 -7.77 -13.75 9.44
N ILE A 20 -8.91 -13.79 8.75
CA ILE A 20 -9.08 -13.41 7.34
C ILE A 20 -10.03 -12.19 7.25
N ALA A 21 -10.25 -11.46 8.35
CA ALA A 21 -11.24 -10.38 8.42
C ALA A 21 -10.97 -9.20 7.46
N ASP A 22 -9.71 -8.82 7.24
CA ASP A 22 -9.30 -7.71 6.34
C ASP A 22 -8.87 -8.18 4.93
N ILE A 23 -8.75 -9.49 4.71
CA ILE A 23 -8.26 -10.07 3.44
C ILE A 23 -9.34 -9.95 2.35
N SER A 24 -8.99 -9.73 1.08
CA SER A 24 -10.00 -9.55 0.02
C SER A 24 -10.81 -10.82 -0.23
N MET A 25 -12.05 -10.68 -0.74
CA MET A 25 -12.96 -11.81 -0.95
C MET A 25 -12.34 -12.95 -1.78
N ILE A 26 -11.53 -12.62 -2.79
CA ILE A 26 -10.86 -13.59 -3.68
C ILE A 26 -9.77 -14.35 -2.93
N GLU A 27 -8.94 -13.65 -2.15
CA GLU A 27 -7.91 -14.27 -1.31
C GLU A 27 -8.52 -15.19 -0.23
N ARG A 28 -9.67 -14.84 0.37
CA ARG A 28 -10.40 -15.76 1.28
C ARG A 28 -10.78 -17.05 0.57
N ILE A 29 -11.29 -16.94 -0.67
CA ILE A 29 -11.66 -18.10 -1.50
C ILE A 29 -10.43 -18.96 -1.82
N VAL A 30 -9.26 -18.36 -2.11
CA VAL A 30 -8.00 -19.10 -2.34
C VAL A 30 -7.53 -19.85 -1.09
N ILE A 31 -7.55 -19.20 0.09
CA ILE A 31 -7.23 -19.87 1.36
C ILE A 31 -8.20 -21.03 1.64
N ILE A 32 -9.51 -20.80 1.51
CA ILE A 32 -10.53 -21.84 1.72
C ILE A 32 -10.36 -22.99 0.73
N ALA A 33 -10.08 -22.71 -0.54
CA ALA A 33 -9.82 -23.72 -1.56
C ALA A 33 -8.59 -24.57 -1.23
N GLY A 34 -7.49 -23.96 -0.75
CA GLY A 34 -6.31 -24.67 -0.29
C GLY A 34 -6.57 -25.57 0.93
N ILE A 35 -7.34 -25.07 1.91
CA ILE A 35 -7.77 -25.87 3.08
C ILE A 35 -8.63 -27.07 2.64
N VAL A 36 -9.58 -26.86 1.73
CA VAL A 36 -10.45 -27.93 1.19
C VAL A 36 -9.63 -28.93 0.38
N ALA A 37 -8.68 -28.48 -0.45
CA ALA A 37 -7.77 -29.33 -1.20
C ALA A 37 -6.92 -30.20 -0.26
N TYR A 38 -6.35 -29.62 0.81
CA TYR A 38 -5.63 -30.37 1.84
C TYR A 38 -6.51 -31.46 2.49
N PHE A 39 -7.75 -31.13 2.88
CA PHE A 39 -8.66 -32.13 3.47
C PHE A 39 -9.05 -33.24 2.48
N PHE A 40 -9.24 -32.91 1.20
CA PHE A 40 -9.52 -33.89 0.14
C PHE A 40 -8.33 -34.81 -0.11
N MET A 41 -7.14 -34.24 -0.32
CA MET A 41 -5.89 -34.98 -0.54
C MET A 41 -5.53 -35.86 0.66
N ARG A 42 -5.67 -35.34 1.88
CA ARG A 42 -5.50 -36.12 3.12
C ARG A 42 -6.51 -37.25 3.23
N LYS A 43 -7.78 -37.03 2.86
CA LYS A 43 -8.80 -38.09 2.84
C LYS A 43 -8.43 -39.18 1.83
N GLN A 44 -7.86 -38.82 0.68
CA GLN A 44 -7.40 -39.79 -0.32
C GLN A 44 -6.22 -40.62 0.19
N LEU A 45 -5.20 -40.01 0.81
CA LEU A 45 -4.09 -40.76 1.42
C LEU A 45 -4.54 -41.72 2.54
N LEU A 46 -5.63 -41.39 3.25
CA LEU A 46 -6.23 -42.23 4.29
C LEU A 46 -7.07 -43.40 3.75
N VAL A 47 -7.22 -43.55 2.43
CA VAL A 47 -7.81 -44.76 1.83
C VAL A 47 -6.79 -45.89 1.83
N ASP A 48 -5.57 -45.60 1.42
CA ASP A 48 -4.52 -46.61 1.16
C ASP A 48 -3.51 -46.74 2.32
N ASN A 49 -3.55 -45.85 3.34
CA ASN A 49 -2.53 -45.78 4.39
C ASN A 49 -3.11 -45.56 5.80
N SER A 50 -2.30 -45.85 6.83
CA SER A 50 -2.67 -45.66 8.23
C SER A 50 -2.70 -44.18 8.64
N ILE A 51 -3.53 -43.86 9.64
CA ILE A 51 -3.68 -42.49 10.19
C ILE A 51 -2.33 -41.94 10.69
N GLU A 52 -1.51 -42.77 11.33
CA GLU A 52 -0.20 -42.38 11.85
C GLU A 52 0.80 -42.08 10.73
N TYR A 53 0.78 -42.87 9.65
CA TYR A 53 1.61 -42.60 8.47
C TYR A 53 1.20 -41.30 7.79
N THR A 54 -0.10 -41.08 7.52
CA THR A 54 -0.59 -39.84 6.91
C THR A 54 -0.33 -38.61 7.81
N GLN A 55 -0.17 -38.78 9.12
CA GLN A 55 0.33 -37.71 10.01
C GLN A 55 1.83 -37.43 9.82
N LYS A 56 2.67 -38.48 9.69
CA LYS A 56 4.12 -38.35 9.48
C LYS A 56 4.50 -37.73 8.14
N ILE A 57 3.72 -37.98 7.08
CA ILE A 57 3.93 -37.37 5.75
C ILE A 57 3.12 -36.09 5.50
N ARG A 58 2.35 -35.62 6.48
CA ARG A 58 1.37 -34.52 6.35
C ARG A 58 1.92 -33.27 5.63
N ASP A 59 3.16 -32.89 5.96
CA ASP A 59 3.73 -31.64 5.51
C ASP A 59 4.15 -31.69 4.02
N THR A 60 4.20 -32.88 3.41
CA THR A 60 4.30 -33.04 1.95
C THR A 60 3.05 -32.58 1.18
N LEU A 61 1.89 -32.49 1.84
CA LEU A 61 0.68 -31.87 1.28
C LEU A 61 0.56 -30.39 1.66
N ILE A 62 0.83 -30.05 2.92
CA ILE A 62 0.65 -28.68 3.41
C ILE A 62 1.57 -27.71 2.68
N ILE A 63 2.85 -28.05 2.51
CA ILE A 63 3.86 -27.09 2.07
C ILE A 63 3.66 -26.69 0.59
N PRO A 64 3.38 -27.59 -0.37
CA PRO A 64 3.01 -27.19 -1.72
C PRO A 64 1.69 -26.38 -1.79
N ILE A 65 0.72 -26.66 -0.92
CA ILE A 65 -0.52 -25.88 -0.86
C ILE A 65 -0.23 -24.46 -0.33
N VAL A 66 0.65 -24.32 0.67
CA VAL A 66 1.12 -23.01 1.17
C VAL A 66 1.94 -22.25 0.11
N GLN A 67 2.79 -22.93 -0.67
CA GLN A 67 3.48 -22.32 -1.81
C GLN A 67 2.48 -21.75 -2.84
N ILE A 68 1.43 -22.50 -3.20
CA ILE A 68 0.40 -22.04 -4.15
C ILE A 68 -0.34 -20.83 -3.59
N ILE A 69 -0.78 -20.87 -2.32
CA ILE A 69 -1.46 -19.73 -1.68
C ILE A 69 -0.55 -18.50 -1.64
N ALA A 70 0.71 -18.63 -1.18
CA ALA A 70 1.65 -17.52 -1.11
C ALA A 70 1.99 -16.94 -2.49
N SER A 71 2.05 -17.77 -3.53
CA SER A 71 2.27 -17.30 -4.91
C SER A 71 1.10 -16.46 -5.44
N PHE A 72 -0.13 -16.73 -4.99
CA PHE A 72 -1.31 -15.92 -5.32
C PHE A 72 -1.27 -14.54 -4.64
N PHE A 73 -0.97 -14.50 -3.33
CA PHE A 73 -0.80 -13.24 -2.60
C PHE A 73 0.27 -12.34 -3.21
N LEU A 74 1.44 -12.90 -3.58
CA LEU A 74 2.49 -12.14 -4.27
C LEU A 74 2.01 -11.59 -5.62
N PHE A 75 1.21 -12.35 -6.37
CA PHE A 75 0.67 -11.91 -7.66
C PHE A 75 -0.32 -10.75 -7.53
N GLU A 76 -1.26 -10.81 -6.58
CA GLU A 76 -2.20 -9.70 -6.33
C GLU A 76 -1.48 -8.45 -5.82
N GLU A 77 -0.51 -8.59 -4.92
CA GLU A 77 0.30 -7.47 -4.43
C GLU A 77 1.12 -6.82 -5.56
N ALA A 78 1.70 -7.61 -6.48
CA ALA A 78 2.44 -7.08 -7.62
C ALA A 78 1.51 -6.44 -8.67
N SER A 79 0.28 -6.93 -8.79
CA SER A 79 -0.79 -6.26 -9.55
C SER A 79 -1.20 -4.94 -8.86
N GLY A 80 -1.25 -4.91 -7.53
CA GLY A 80 -1.41 -3.73 -6.68
C GLY A 80 -0.35 -2.66 -6.95
N ALA A 81 0.92 -3.06 -7.00
CA ALA A 81 2.04 -2.18 -7.33
C ALA A 81 1.86 -1.46 -8.68
N VAL A 82 1.43 -2.17 -9.73
CA VAL A 82 1.15 -1.56 -11.04
C VAL A 82 -0.10 -0.66 -11.01
N LYS A 83 -1.16 -1.04 -10.28
CA LYS A 83 -2.35 -0.19 -10.09
C LYS A 83 -1.99 1.12 -9.35
N SER A 84 -1.10 1.05 -8.35
CA SER A 84 -0.58 2.21 -7.61
C SER A 84 0.29 3.10 -8.51
N ALA A 85 1.24 2.50 -9.23
CA ALA A 85 2.07 3.22 -10.20
C ALA A 85 1.25 3.89 -11.30
N GLY A 86 0.23 3.23 -11.85
CA GLY A 86 -0.66 3.82 -12.84
C GLY A 86 -1.51 4.97 -12.31
N LYS A 87 -1.92 4.95 -11.03
CA LYS A 87 -2.57 6.10 -10.39
C LYS A 87 -1.62 7.28 -10.25
N ILE A 88 -0.41 7.04 -9.74
CA ILE A 88 0.61 8.09 -9.59
C ILE A 88 1.05 8.64 -10.95
N ASP A 89 1.11 7.79 -11.99
CA ASP A 89 1.38 8.22 -13.36
C ASP A 89 0.23 9.04 -13.94
N SER A 90 -1.04 8.70 -13.65
CA SER A 90 -2.18 9.51 -14.11
C SER A 90 -2.22 10.92 -13.51
N LEU A 91 -1.59 11.16 -12.36
CA LEU A 91 -1.40 12.52 -11.80
C LEU A 91 -0.39 13.38 -12.61
N HIS A 92 0.23 12.80 -13.65
CA HIS A 92 0.98 13.55 -14.66
C HIS A 92 0.08 14.18 -15.72
N ASP A 93 -1.01 13.49 -16.08
CA ASP A 93 -1.89 13.87 -17.18
C ASP A 93 -2.83 15.03 -16.79
N ILE A 94 -2.81 16.09 -17.59
CA ILE A 94 -3.72 17.24 -17.49
C ILE A 94 -5.20 16.81 -17.52
N SER A 95 -5.52 15.76 -18.28
CA SER A 95 -6.87 15.19 -18.38
C SER A 95 -7.38 14.54 -17.08
N THR A 96 -6.49 14.16 -16.16
CA THR A 96 -6.86 13.72 -14.80
C THR A 96 -7.39 14.89 -13.97
N TYR A 97 -6.91 16.11 -14.24
CA TYR A 97 -7.38 17.34 -13.58
C TYR A 97 -8.57 17.99 -14.31
N THR A 98 -8.76 17.71 -15.60
CA THR A 98 -9.87 18.26 -16.42
C THR A 98 -11.27 18.16 -15.78
N PRO A 99 -11.69 17.04 -15.15
CA PRO A 99 -12.98 16.97 -14.44
C PRO A 99 -13.13 17.99 -13.30
N PHE A 100 -12.03 18.34 -12.63
CA PHE A 100 -11.98 19.30 -11.53
C PHE A 100 -11.85 20.75 -12.01
N LEU A 101 -11.26 20.95 -13.20
CA LEU A 101 -11.07 22.25 -13.86
C LEU A 101 -12.26 22.69 -14.73
N GLY A 102 -13.32 21.90 -14.84
CA GLY A 102 -14.55 22.27 -15.56
C GLY A 102 -14.32 22.63 -17.04
N ASP A 103 -14.87 23.76 -17.49
CA ASP A 103 -14.70 24.22 -18.88
C ASP A 103 -13.26 24.67 -19.20
N LEU A 104 -12.52 25.18 -18.21
CA LEU A 104 -11.07 25.42 -18.36
C LEU A 104 -10.32 24.09 -18.56
N GLY A 105 -10.74 23.05 -17.85
CA GLY A 105 -10.25 21.67 -18.03
C GLY A 105 -10.47 21.12 -19.43
N LYS A 106 -11.64 21.39 -20.03
CA LYS A 106 -11.92 21.03 -21.44
C LYS A 106 -11.02 21.83 -22.40
N GLY A 107 -10.80 23.11 -22.12
CA GLY A 107 -9.87 23.94 -22.88
C GLY A 107 -8.42 23.44 -22.84
N LEU A 108 -7.94 23.05 -21.65
CA LEU A 108 -6.61 22.46 -21.47
C LEU A 108 -6.49 21.07 -22.10
N ASP A 109 -7.51 20.21 -21.99
CA ASP A 109 -7.52 18.88 -22.63
C ASP A 109 -7.48 19.00 -24.17
N ILE A 110 -8.25 19.93 -24.74
CA ILE A 110 -8.17 20.25 -26.18
C ILE A 110 -6.79 20.79 -26.55
N ALA A 111 -6.19 21.68 -25.75
CA ALA A 111 -4.84 22.19 -25.98
C ALA A 111 -3.76 21.10 -25.87
N ASN A 112 -3.93 20.14 -24.98
CA ASN A 112 -3.07 18.96 -24.81
C ASN A 112 -3.18 18.01 -26.01
N GLN A 113 -4.41 17.67 -26.44
CA GLN A 113 -4.69 16.86 -27.62
C GLN A 113 -4.18 17.49 -28.93
N LEU A 114 -4.05 18.82 -28.97
CA LEU A 114 -3.46 19.56 -30.09
C LEU A 114 -1.93 19.74 -29.99
N GLY A 115 -1.28 19.25 -28.92
CA GLY A 115 0.17 19.39 -28.70
C GLY A 115 0.63 20.83 -28.48
N VAL A 116 -0.24 21.69 -27.93
CA VAL A 116 0.01 23.12 -27.71
C VAL A 116 0.63 23.38 -26.32
N LEU A 117 0.39 22.49 -25.37
CA LEU A 117 1.03 22.52 -24.05
C LEU A 117 2.33 21.71 -24.08
N PRO A 118 3.40 22.16 -23.40
CA PRO A 118 4.61 21.35 -23.26
C PRO A 118 4.33 20.14 -22.38
N ASP A 119 4.92 18.99 -22.71
CA ASP A 119 4.96 17.84 -21.81
C ASP A 119 5.55 18.28 -20.47
N ILE A 120 4.82 18.05 -19.37
CA ILE A 120 5.37 18.17 -18.02
C ILE A 120 6.49 17.11 -17.93
N GLU A 121 7.67 17.44 -17.40
CA GLU A 121 8.70 16.41 -17.21
C GLU A 121 8.41 15.59 -15.93
N ARG A 122 8.32 14.26 -16.08
CA ARG A 122 8.23 13.35 -14.92
C ARG A 122 9.51 13.45 -14.08
N SER A 123 9.39 13.51 -12.76
CA SER A 123 10.56 13.41 -11.89
C SER A 123 11.24 12.04 -12.07
N GLN A 124 12.57 12.00 -11.94
CA GLN A 124 13.33 10.76 -12.09
C GLN A 124 12.90 9.70 -11.06
N SER A 125 12.56 10.10 -9.83
CA SER A 125 12.06 9.19 -8.79
C SER A 125 10.71 8.56 -9.17
N THR A 126 9.76 9.33 -9.71
CA THR A 126 8.48 8.80 -10.20
C THR A 126 8.69 7.85 -11.39
N LEU A 127 9.58 8.20 -12.33
CA LEU A 127 9.90 7.34 -13.47
C LEU A 127 10.57 6.03 -13.03
N GLU A 128 11.49 6.07 -12.07
CA GLU A 128 12.12 4.87 -11.50
C GLU A 128 11.10 4.01 -10.73
N TYR A 129 10.17 4.63 -9.99
CA TYR A 129 9.07 3.94 -9.32
C TYR A 129 8.16 3.18 -10.31
N ILE A 130 7.66 3.83 -11.36
CA ILE A 130 6.80 3.21 -12.38
C ILE A 130 7.50 2.04 -13.10
N ASN A 131 8.79 2.22 -13.44
CA ASN A 131 9.60 1.15 -14.02
C ASN A 131 9.81 -0.01 -13.04
N SER A 132 10.01 0.27 -11.74
CA SER A 132 10.14 -0.78 -10.71
C SER A 132 8.84 -1.56 -10.52
N ALA A 133 7.68 -0.90 -10.49
CA ALA A 133 6.36 -1.51 -10.39
C ALA A 133 6.07 -2.46 -11.56
N THR A 134 6.35 -1.99 -12.78
CA THR A 134 6.24 -2.81 -14.00
C THR A 134 7.18 -4.01 -13.95
N THR A 135 8.40 -3.83 -13.43
CA THR A 135 9.41 -4.89 -13.33
C THR A 135 9.01 -5.95 -12.30
N VAL A 136 8.58 -5.57 -11.08
CA VAL A 136 8.15 -6.54 -10.05
C VAL A 136 6.92 -7.31 -10.51
N ASN A 137 5.91 -6.67 -11.12
CA ASN A 137 4.75 -7.36 -11.67
C ASN A 137 5.12 -8.42 -12.71
N ASN A 138 6.04 -8.11 -13.63
CA ASN A 138 6.50 -9.07 -14.62
C ASN A 138 7.27 -10.25 -13.97
N VAL A 139 8.24 -9.96 -13.09
CA VAL A 139 9.02 -11.00 -12.40
C VAL A 139 8.14 -11.91 -11.55
N VAL A 140 7.22 -11.32 -10.78
CA VAL A 140 6.32 -12.06 -9.89
C VAL A 140 5.25 -12.84 -10.66
N SER A 141 4.75 -12.33 -11.80
CA SER A 141 3.84 -13.09 -12.66
C SER A 141 4.49 -14.38 -13.18
N PHE A 142 5.73 -14.31 -13.69
CA PHE A 142 6.46 -15.51 -14.12
C PHE A 142 6.86 -16.39 -12.92
N GLY A 143 7.25 -15.79 -11.80
CA GLY A 143 7.60 -16.49 -10.56
C GLY A 143 6.44 -17.29 -9.98
N ALA A 144 5.24 -16.70 -9.89
CA ALA A 144 4.04 -17.36 -9.38
C ALA A 144 3.62 -18.54 -10.25
N ILE A 145 3.62 -18.38 -11.59
CA ILE A 145 3.35 -19.49 -12.52
C ILE A 145 4.35 -20.63 -12.33
N LEU A 146 5.64 -20.33 -12.18
CA LEU A 146 6.69 -21.32 -11.93
C LEU A 146 6.48 -22.03 -10.58
N ILE A 147 6.20 -21.29 -9.50
CA ILE A 147 5.93 -21.84 -8.16
C ILE A 147 4.71 -22.79 -8.21
N ILE A 148 3.62 -22.39 -8.86
CA ILE A 148 2.41 -23.22 -8.99
C ILE A 148 2.71 -24.52 -9.76
N ILE A 149 3.46 -24.45 -10.86
CA ILE A 149 3.86 -25.65 -11.64
C ILE A 149 4.72 -26.60 -10.79
N LEU A 150 5.68 -26.07 -10.04
CA LEU A 150 6.56 -26.87 -9.17
C LEU A 150 5.77 -27.50 -8.01
N ALA A 151 4.93 -26.73 -7.32
CA ALA A 151 4.07 -27.21 -6.24
C ALA A 151 3.07 -28.30 -6.71
N ILE A 152 2.51 -28.17 -7.91
CA ILE A 152 1.65 -29.21 -8.51
C ILE A 152 2.48 -30.47 -8.84
N ALA A 153 3.72 -30.33 -9.31
CA ALA A 153 4.62 -31.46 -9.54
C ALA A 153 5.03 -32.18 -8.23
N GLU A 154 5.20 -31.43 -7.13
CA GLU A 154 5.41 -31.97 -5.78
C GLU A 154 4.18 -32.78 -5.33
N LEU A 155 2.97 -32.20 -5.37
CA LEU A 155 1.74 -32.92 -5.01
C LEU A 155 1.53 -34.17 -5.88
N TYR A 156 1.83 -34.10 -7.18
CA TYR A 156 1.79 -35.26 -8.07
C TYR A 156 2.79 -36.36 -7.66
N GLY A 157 3.97 -35.98 -7.17
CA GLY A 157 4.97 -36.92 -6.64
C GLY A 157 4.50 -37.67 -5.39
N VAL A 158 3.78 -37.00 -4.50
CA VAL A 158 3.18 -37.63 -3.30
C VAL A 158 2.16 -38.71 -3.70
N PHE A 159 1.31 -38.45 -4.70
CA PHE A 159 0.29 -39.41 -5.16
C PHE A 159 0.79 -40.43 -6.19
N ARG A 160 2.01 -40.28 -6.73
CA ARG A 160 2.63 -41.26 -7.64
C ARG A 160 4.06 -41.60 -7.20
N LEU A 161 4.16 -42.19 -6.01
CA LEU A 161 5.38 -42.80 -5.49
C LEU A 161 6.08 -43.66 -6.56
N GLY A 162 7.39 -43.48 -6.71
CA GLY A 162 8.20 -44.13 -7.73
C GLY A 162 8.36 -43.36 -9.05
N LYS A 163 7.57 -42.30 -9.33
CA LYS A 163 7.85 -41.39 -10.47
C LYS A 163 8.91 -40.33 -10.19
N PHE A 164 9.00 -39.87 -8.95
CA PHE A 164 10.05 -38.97 -8.48
C PHE A 164 10.76 -39.56 -7.26
N THR A 165 12.03 -39.22 -7.10
CA THR A 165 12.87 -39.56 -5.94
C THR A 165 12.85 -38.44 -4.90
N LYS A 166 13.26 -38.73 -3.65
CA LYS A 166 13.45 -37.71 -2.61
C LYS A 166 14.31 -36.53 -3.08
N LYS A 167 15.39 -36.79 -3.83
CA LYS A 167 16.27 -35.74 -4.39
C LYS A 167 15.54 -34.84 -5.40
N GLN A 168 14.70 -35.42 -6.27
CA GLN A 168 13.90 -34.63 -7.22
C GLN A 168 12.80 -33.82 -6.53
N MET A 169 12.11 -34.37 -5.53
CA MET A 169 11.11 -33.65 -4.75
C MET A 169 11.72 -32.44 -4.01
N LEU A 170 12.88 -32.62 -3.40
CA LEU A 170 13.64 -31.51 -2.78
C LEU A 170 14.15 -30.48 -3.81
N MET A 171 14.42 -30.88 -5.06
CA MET A 171 14.79 -29.96 -6.15
C MET A 171 13.61 -29.12 -6.65
N LEU A 172 12.39 -29.69 -6.71
CA LEU A 172 11.18 -28.92 -7.03
C LEU A 172 10.94 -27.83 -5.97
N TYR A 173 11.00 -28.23 -4.69
CA TYR A 173 10.88 -27.32 -3.55
C TYR A 173 11.97 -26.23 -3.56
N GLY A 174 13.21 -26.60 -3.88
CA GLY A 174 14.32 -25.67 -4.03
C GLY A 174 14.10 -24.66 -5.16
N GLY A 175 13.57 -25.10 -6.30
CA GLY A 175 13.20 -24.24 -7.42
C GLY A 175 12.12 -23.22 -7.05
N ALA A 176 11.06 -23.66 -6.36
CA ALA A 176 10.01 -22.77 -5.87
C ALA A 176 10.58 -21.76 -4.85
N SER A 177 11.44 -22.22 -3.93
CA SER A 177 12.10 -21.37 -2.93
C SER A 177 13.00 -20.30 -3.57
N ILE A 178 13.75 -20.65 -4.62
CA ILE A 178 14.55 -19.68 -5.39
C ILE A 178 13.64 -18.65 -6.07
N ALA A 179 12.51 -19.07 -6.65
CA ALA A 179 11.55 -18.15 -7.25
C ALA A 179 10.96 -17.17 -6.20
N PHE A 180 10.61 -17.64 -5.00
CA PHE A 180 10.19 -16.77 -3.87
C PHE A 180 11.27 -15.75 -3.50
N ILE A 181 12.53 -16.18 -3.35
CA ILE A 181 13.65 -15.29 -3.02
C ILE A 181 13.84 -14.22 -4.11
N VAL A 182 13.82 -14.61 -5.40
CA VAL A 182 13.90 -13.65 -6.51
C VAL A 182 12.76 -12.64 -6.47
N CYS A 183 11.51 -13.09 -6.27
CA CYS A 183 10.36 -12.19 -6.12
C CYS A 183 10.55 -11.18 -4.98
N SER A 184 11.05 -11.64 -3.82
CA SER A 184 11.27 -10.79 -2.65
C SER A 184 12.33 -9.69 -2.86
N ILE A 185 13.36 -9.93 -3.69
CA ILE A 185 14.36 -8.92 -4.06
C ILE A 185 13.69 -7.80 -4.86
N TYR A 186 12.91 -8.14 -5.90
CA TYR A 186 12.24 -7.14 -6.73
C TYR A 186 11.14 -6.39 -5.98
N PHE A 187 10.45 -7.03 -5.03
CA PHE A 187 9.53 -6.34 -4.11
C PHE A 187 10.26 -5.35 -3.19
N GLY A 188 11.41 -5.72 -2.64
CA GLY A 188 12.19 -4.81 -1.80
C GLY A 188 12.69 -3.58 -2.58
N ILE A 189 13.15 -3.78 -3.82
CA ILE A 189 13.54 -2.67 -4.73
C ILE A 189 12.34 -1.77 -5.05
N TYR A 190 11.16 -2.35 -5.30
CA TYR A 190 9.92 -1.58 -5.50
C TYR A 190 9.56 -0.74 -4.27
N MET A 191 9.64 -1.31 -3.06
CA MET A 191 9.37 -0.58 -1.81
C MET A 191 10.38 0.54 -1.55
N GLU A 192 11.66 0.35 -1.84
CA GLU A 192 12.67 1.42 -1.76
C GLU A 192 12.34 2.59 -2.71
N LYS A 193 11.90 2.29 -3.94
CA LYS A 193 11.47 3.34 -4.90
C LYS A 193 10.14 4.00 -4.53
N PHE A 194 9.21 3.26 -3.93
CA PHE A 194 7.97 3.82 -3.39
C PHE A 194 8.23 4.79 -2.23
N MET A 195 9.05 4.39 -1.25
CA MET A 195 9.46 5.26 -0.14
C MET A 195 10.23 6.48 -0.62
N GLY A 196 11.08 6.36 -1.65
CA GLY A 196 11.77 7.49 -2.27
C GLY A 196 10.82 8.51 -2.96
N VAL A 197 9.63 8.10 -3.38
CA VAL A 197 8.57 9.02 -3.85
C VAL A 197 7.84 9.65 -2.66
N LEU A 198 7.50 8.88 -1.62
CA LEU A 198 6.85 9.39 -0.41
C LEU A 198 7.73 10.39 0.36
N ALA A 199 9.05 10.18 0.41
CA ALA A 199 10.01 11.10 1.01
C ALA A 199 10.06 12.48 0.36
N GLY A 200 9.66 12.58 -0.92
CA GLY A 200 9.50 13.86 -1.63
C GLY A 200 8.21 14.61 -1.29
N ILE A 201 7.31 13.99 -0.53
CA ILE A 201 5.98 14.52 -0.16
C ILE A 201 5.87 14.73 1.36
N PHE A 202 6.40 13.78 2.16
CA PHE A 202 6.30 13.79 3.61
C PHE A 202 7.68 13.84 4.27
N SER A 203 7.97 14.92 5.00
CA SER A 203 9.19 15.06 5.78
C SER A 203 9.18 14.09 6.99
N GLY A 204 10.10 13.13 7.01
CA GLY A 204 10.27 12.20 8.14
C GLY A 204 10.15 10.71 7.81
N THR A 205 10.10 10.32 6.53
CA THR A 205 10.21 8.90 6.14
C THR A 205 11.67 8.41 6.22
N ASP A 206 11.96 7.45 7.10
CA ASP A 206 13.28 6.81 7.17
C ASP A 206 13.58 5.95 5.92
N GLU A 207 14.86 5.90 5.52
CA GLU A 207 15.35 4.98 4.47
C GLU A 207 15.58 3.56 5.02
N TYR A 208 14.58 2.69 4.89
CA TYR A 208 14.71 1.26 5.21
C TYR A 208 15.19 0.44 3.99
N PRO A 209 16.23 -0.43 4.12
CA PRO A 209 16.78 -1.22 3.02
C PRO A 209 15.93 -2.47 2.73
N PHE A 210 14.73 -2.28 2.21
CA PHE A 210 13.77 -3.37 1.95
C PHE A 210 14.30 -4.43 0.97
N ALA A 211 15.15 -4.07 0.01
CA ALA A 211 15.82 -5.00 -0.91
C ALA A 211 16.80 -5.97 -0.20
N ILE A 212 17.19 -5.67 1.04
CA ILE A 212 17.97 -6.55 1.91
C ILE A 212 17.07 -7.29 2.91
N ILE A 213 16.10 -6.59 3.51
CA ILE A 213 15.21 -7.15 4.55
C ILE A 213 14.30 -8.25 4.00
N PHE A 214 13.61 -8.01 2.87
CA PHE A 214 12.62 -8.96 2.33
C PHE A 214 13.26 -10.31 1.91
N PRO A 215 14.44 -10.35 1.26
CA PRO A 215 15.13 -11.62 0.98
C PRO A 215 15.59 -12.38 2.22
N ILE A 216 16.02 -11.69 3.28
CA ILE A 216 16.42 -12.33 4.55
C ILE A 216 15.22 -13.00 5.22
N VAL A 217 14.10 -12.29 5.34
CA VAL A 217 12.85 -12.85 5.89
C VAL A 217 12.37 -14.04 5.05
N THR A 218 12.40 -13.91 3.71
CA THR A 218 12.02 -14.98 2.78
C THR A 218 12.93 -16.22 2.94
N LEU A 219 14.25 -16.03 3.06
CA LEU A 219 15.22 -17.12 3.31
C LEU A 219 14.94 -17.87 4.62
N VAL A 220 14.61 -17.16 5.70
CA VAL A 220 14.25 -17.78 6.99
C VAL A 220 12.97 -18.62 6.86
N LEU A 221 11.95 -18.10 6.18
CA LEU A 221 10.67 -18.80 5.97
C LEU A 221 10.84 -20.08 5.13
N VAL A 222 11.52 -20.01 3.97
CA VAL A 222 11.77 -21.22 3.16
C VAL A 222 12.72 -22.19 3.85
N GLY A 223 13.70 -21.71 4.63
CA GLY A 223 14.55 -22.55 5.46
C GLY A 223 13.78 -23.34 6.53
N ALA A 224 12.79 -22.71 7.17
CA ALA A 224 11.92 -23.37 8.13
C ALA A 224 11.02 -24.43 7.48
N PHE A 225 10.38 -24.10 6.35
CA PHE A 225 9.54 -25.05 5.60
C PHE A 225 10.35 -26.21 5.02
N TYR A 226 11.55 -25.98 4.49
CA TYR A 226 12.46 -27.02 4.00
C TYR A 226 12.70 -28.13 5.04
N LYS A 227 12.92 -27.74 6.31
CA LYS A 227 13.16 -28.68 7.41
C LYS A 227 11.96 -29.60 7.67
N ALA A 228 10.75 -29.05 7.67
CA ALA A 228 9.52 -29.82 7.82
C ALA A 228 9.27 -30.72 6.60
N TYR A 229 9.41 -30.17 5.40
CA TYR A 229 9.22 -30.86 4.14
C TYR A 229 10.16 -32.05 3.96
N SER A 230 11.46 -31.86 4.20
CA SER A 230 12.49 -32.91 4.04
C SER A 230 12.29 -34.08 5.00
N ASN A 231 11.85 -33.81 6.24
CA ASN A 231 11.46 -34.84 7.21
C ASN A 231 10.19 -35.58 6.77
N ALA A 232 9.17 -34.87 6.28
CA ALA A 232 7.94 -35.50 5.80
C ALA A 232 8.17 -36.35 4.53
N LEU A 233 9.06 -35.91 3.62
CA LEU A 233 9.54 -36.71 2.49
C LEU A 233 10.38 -37.92 2.93
N GLU A 234 11.15 -37.83 4.01
CA GLU A 234 11.89 -38.98 4.53
C GLU A 234 10.94 -40.09 5.00
N ASN A 235 9.89 -39.72 5.73
CA ASN A 235 8.82 -40.64 6.10
C ASN A 235 8.09 -41.21 4.86
N LEU A 236 7.87 -40.39 3.82
CA LEU A 236 7.22 -40.79 2.56
C LEU A 236 8.02 -41.83 1.77
N PHE A 237 9.35 -41.69 1.70
CA PHE A 237 10.22 -42.58 0.92
C PHE A 237 10.79 -43.77 1.71
N ASN A 238 10.80 -43.72 3.05
CA ASN A 238 11.24 -44.84 3.89
C ASN A 238 10.13 -45.88 4.14
N TYR A 239 8.91 -45.69 3.64
CA TYR A 239 7.81 -46.63 3.80
C TYR A 239 7.92 -47.82 2.83
N SER A 240 8.53 -48.91 3.29
CA SER A 240 8.48 -50.20 2.61
C SER A 240 7.04 -50.71 2.53
N LEU A 241 6.52 -50.94 1.31
CA LEU A 241 5.20 -51.54 1.14
C LEU A 241 5.11 -52.90 1.86
N PRO A 242 3.98 -53.22 2.53
CA PRO A 242 3.68 -54.59 2.92
C PRO A 242 3.56 -55.47 1.67
N GLU A 243 4.04 -56.72 1.74
CA GLU A 243 4.31 -57.55 0.55
C GLU A 243 3.05 -58.09 -0.16
N SER A 244 1.85 -57.89 0.40
CA SER A 244 0.56 -58.49 0.02
C SER A 244 -0.02 -58.06 -1.34
N VAL A 245 0.80 -57.51 -2.25
CA VAL A 245 0.41 -57.12 -3.61
C VAL A 245 1.29 -57.81 -4.69
N LYS A 246 2.37 -58.50 -4.30
CA LYS A 246 3.32 -59.10 -5.26
C LYS A 246 2.90 -60.46 -5.84
N GLU A 247 2.07 -61.25 -5.17
CA GLU A 247 1.79 -62.64 -5.59
C GLU A 247 0.67 -62.77 -6.63
N ASN A 248 -0.34 -61.89 -6.63
CA ASN A 248 -1.54 -62.02 -7.48
C ASN A 248 -1.34 -61.72 -8.98
N ASN A 249 -0.11 -61.51 -9.46
CA ASN A 249 0.22 -61.31 -10.88
C ASN A 249 1.23 -62.33 -11.43
N LEU A 250 1.50 -63.41 -10.68
CA LEU A 250 2.56 -64.38 -11.03
C LEU A 250 2.03 -65.80 -11.33
N GLN A 251 0.74 -65.92 -11.69
CA GLN A 251 0.16 -67.22 -12.04
C GLN A 251 -0.96 -67.17 -13.09
N GLU A 252 -0.69 -66.61 -14.28
CA GLU A 252 -1.35 -67.06 -15.51
C GLU A 252 -0.51 -66.78 -16.78
N GLN A 253 0.12 -67.83 -17.31
CA GLN A 253 0.50 -67.94 -18.72
C GLN A 253 -0.15 -69.22 -19.26
N PRO A 254 -0.68 -69.19 -20.49
CA PRO A 254 0.00 -69.96 -21.52
C PRO A 254 0.03 -69.31 -22.92
N ASN A 255 1.25 -69.08 -23.41
CA ASN A 255 1.77 -69.71 -24.64
C ASN A 255 0.91 -69.72 -25.93
N ARG A 256 1.32 -68.95 -26.96
CA ARG A 256 1.73 -69.49 -28.28
C ARG A 256 2.27 -68.43 -29.27
N GLN A 257 3.10 -68.91 -30.20
CA GLN A 257 3.40 -68.28 -31.50
C GLN A 257 2.50 -68.90 -32.57
N SER A 258 2.07 -68.12 -33.57
CA SER A 258 1.98 -68.53 -34.99
C SER A 258 1.62 -67.33 -35.87
N GLU A 259 1.97 -67.40 -37.16
CA GLU A 259 1.62 -66.41 -38.18
C GLU A 259 0.11 -66.34 -38.46
N GLU A 260 -0.36 -65.22 -39.03
CA GLU A 260 -0.72 -65.22 -40.46
C GLU A 260 -0.76 -63.80 -41.07
N GLN A 261 -1.03 -63.72 -42.37
CA GLN A 261 -0.47 -62.72 -43.29
C GLN A 261 -1.56 -61.96 -44.08
N ILE A 262 -1.10 -60.94 -44.83
CA ILE A 262 -1.60 -60.52 -46.17
C ILE A 262 -2.76 -59.51 -46.32
N ASP A 263 -2.47 -58.55 -47.21
CA ASP A 263 -3.33 -57.66 -48.02
C ASP A 263 -4.16 -56.53 -47.36
N ARG A 264 -4.31 -55.35 -48.01
CA ARG A 264 -4.16 -55.08 -49.47
C ARG A 264 -3.70 -53.64 -49.81
N ASN A 265 -2.67 -53.52 -50.65
CA ASN A 265 -2.36 -52.47 -51.67
C ASN A 265 -2.39 -50.94 -51.33
N SER A 266 -1.66 -50.05 -52.01
CA SER A 266 -0.45 -50.14 -52.89
C SER A 266 0.02 -48.72 -53.29
N SER A 267 1.34 -48.57 -53.57
CA SER A 267 1.96 -47.64 -54.54
C SER A 267 1.69 -46.12 -54.51
N GLU A 268 2.69 -45.37 -54.04
CA GLU A 268 3.30 -44.22 -54.76
C GLU A 268 3.91 -44.66 -56.12
N PRO A 269 4.28 -43.81 -57.13
CA PRO A 269 5.09 -42.58 -56.93
C PRO A 269 5.09 -41.45 -58.02
N LYS A 270 6.00 -40.47 -57.82
CA LYS A 270 6.80 -39.68 -58.81
C LYS A 270 6.20 -38.50 -59.64
N VAL A 271 6.80 -37.32 -59.37
CA VAL A 271 7.55 -36.41 -60.30
C VAL A 271 6.94 -36.01 -61.67
N GLN A 272 6.88 -34.70 -61.92
CA GLN A 272 6.76 -34.08 -63.25
C GLN A 272 7.58 -32.77 -63.34
N SER A 273 7.95 -32.36 -64.56
CA SER A 273 8.76 -31.18 -64.91
C SER A 273 8.30 -30.57 -66.27
N GLU A 274 8.83 -29.48 -66.86
CA GLU A 274 10.08 -28.73 -66.59
C GLU A 274 9.92 -27.18 -66.82
N PRO A 275 10.68 -26.37 -67.63
CA PRO A 275 10.77 -24.90 -67.38
C PRO A 275 10.35 -23.97 -68.55
N MET A 276 10.42 -22.65 -68.35
CA MET A 276 11.08 -21.72 -69.31
C MET A 276 11.43 -20.35 -68.69
N GLN A 277 12.29 -19.59 -69.39
CA GLN A 277 12.74 -18.22 -69.05
C GLN A 277 11.95 -17.16 -69.86
N VAL A 278 12.16 -15.85 -69.62
CA VAL A 278 12.68 -14.90 -70.65
C VAL A 278 12.86 -13.44 -70.13
N GLU A 279 13.94 -12.80 -70.61
CA GLU A 279 14.26 -11.35 -70.74
C GLU A 279 14.64 -10.42 -69.56
N GLU A 280 15.27 -9.30 -69.98
CA GLU A 280 16.19 -8.41 -69.27
C GLU A 280 16.06 -6.98 -69.84
N THR A 281 16.17 -5.91 -69.03
CA THR A 281 16.59 -4.57 -69.52
C THR A 281 17.07 -3.64 -68.41
N GLY A 282 18.01 -2.72 -68.72
CA GLY A 282 18.47 -1.63 -67.84
C GLY A 282 17.84 -0.26 -68.16
N ARG A 283 18.44 0.91 -67.85
CA ARG A 283 19.78 1.19 -67.29
C ARG A 283 19.97 2.70 -66.89
N ILE A 284 20.50 2.99 -65.68
CA ILE A 284 21.27 4.18 -65.18
C ILE A 284 20.70 5.64 -65.20
N LYS A 285 21.26 6.47 -64.28
CA LYS A 285 21.51 7.95 -64.25
C LYS A 285 20.44 8.90 -63.64
N GLU A 286 20.76 10.03 -62.96
CA GLU A 286 22.03 10.50 -62.31
C GLU A 286 21.80 11.64 -61.26
N LYS A 287 22.82 11.83 -60.42
CA LYS A 287 23.11 12.81 -59.33
C LYS A 287 22.65 14.29 -59.46
N LEU A 288 22.41 14.95 -58.30
CA LEU A 288 22.60 16.40 -58.07
C LEU A 288 23.04 16.67 -56.60
N GLU A 289 23.57 17.85 -56.24
CA GLU A 289 24.48 18.03 -55.08
C GLU A 289 24.23 19.23 -54.14
N THR A 290 24.07 18.97 -52.82
CA THR A 290 24.62 19.74 -51.66
C THR A 290 24.18 21.22 -51.40
N PRO A 291 24.64 21.90 -50.32
CA PRO A 291 24.55 21.64 -48.86
C PRO A 291 23.89 22.88 -48.16
N PRO A 292 24.24 23.43 -46.95
CA PRO A 292 24.93 22.92 -45.74
C PRO A 292 24.26 23.29 -44.36
N GLN A 293 24.84 22.78 -43.25
CA GLN A 293 24.66 23.17 -41.82
C GLN A 293 23.30 22.85 -41.13
N ALA A 294 23.22 22.67 -39.80
CA ALA A 294 24.23 22.80 -38.73
C ALA A 294 24.33 21.56 -37.81
N LYS A 295 25.43 21.44 -37.06
CA LYS A 295 25.63 20.39 -36.03
C LYS A 295 24.94 20.78 -34.72
N ILE A 296 24.07 19.92 -34.20
CA ILE A 296 23.79 19.81 -32.76
C ILE A 296 24.25 18.43 -32.30
N ILE A 297 25.07 18.38 -31.25
CA ILE A 297 25.60 17.12 -30.70
C ILE A 297 24.60 16.59 -29.67
N ILE A 298 23.62 15.82 -30.14
CA ILE A 298 22.69 15.10 -29.25
C ILE A 298 23.49 14.01 -28.53
N LYS A 299 23.63 14.14 -27.22
CA LYS A 299 24.48 13.29 -26.36
C LYS A 299 23.70 12.09 -25.81
N GLU A 300 23.00 11.38 -26.69
CA GLU A 300 22.02 10.34 -26.34
C GLU A 300 22.40 8.98 -26.97
N LYS A 301 21.99 7.86 -26.33
CA LYS A 301 22.24 6.43 -26.66
C LYS A 301 23.47 5.74 -26.05
N ALA A 302 24.01 6.25 -24.93
CA ALA A 302 24.90 5.47 -24.07
C ALA A 302 24.12 4.43 -23.23
N GLU A 303 23.17 4.89 -22.40
CA GLU A 303 22.65 4.10 -21.27
C GLU A 303 21.51 3.15 -21.64
N GLN A 304 20.53 3.62 -22.43
CA GLN A 304 19.45 2.77 -22.98
C GLN A 304 19.99 1.53 -23.73
N LYS A 305 21.15 1.67 -24.37
CA LYS A 305 21.84 0.60 -25.11
C LYS A 305 22.65 -0.34 -24.21
N SER A 306 22.94 0.06 -22.98
CA SER A 306 23.51 -0.79 -21.93
C SER A 306 22.43 -1.67 -21.29
N PHE A 307 21.31 -1.06 -20.89
CA PHE A 307 20.22 -1.76 -20.19
C PHE A 307 19.59 -2.88 -21.03
N PHE A 308 19.34 -2.63 -22.32
CA PHE A 308 18.81 -3.66 -23.24
C PHE A 308 19.78 -4.83 -23.46
N ARG A 309 21.10 -4.60 -23.34
CA ARG A 309 22.11 -5.67 -23.39
C ARG A 309 22.10 -6.49 -22.10
N PHE A 310 21.89 -5.86 -20.94
CA PHE A 310 21.82 -6.57 -19.66
C PHE A 310 20.64 -7.56 -19.64
N ASN A 311 19.46 -7.17 -20.11
CA ASN A 311 18.31 -8.09 -20.21
C ASN A 311 18.56 -9.29 -21.14
N ILE A 312 19.23 -9.09 -22.28
CA ILE A 312 19.61 -10.20 -23.17
C ILE A 312 20.70 -11.08 -22.54
N LEU A 313 21.70 -10.50 -21.89
CA LEU A 313 22.72 -11.23 -21.13
C LEU A 313 22.14 -12.00 -19.94
N PHE A 314 21.10 -11.49 -19.28
CA PHE A 314 20.41 -12.18 -18.20
C PHE A 314 19.49 -13.30 -18.72
N GLY A 315 18.81 -13.11 -19.86
CA GLY A 315 18.06 -14.18 -20.53
C GLY A 315 18.97 -15.32 -21.01
N ILE A 316 20.11 -14.99 -21.64
CA ILE A 316 21.16 -15.97 -21.97
C ILE A 316 21.73 -16.57 -20.68
N GLY A 317 21.92 -15.77 -19.62
CA GLY A 317 22.36 -16.21 -18.30
C GLY A 317 21.43 -17.24 -17.67
N LEU A 318 20.11 -17.08 -17.81
CA LEU A 318 19.09 -18.05 -17.36
C LEU A 318 19.09 -19.32 -18.20
N VAL A 319 19.25 -19.23 -19.53
CA VAL A 319 19.39 -20.42 -20.40
C VAL A 319 20.69 -21.17 -20.08
N VAL A 320 21.77 -20.45 -19.80
CA VAL A 320 23.05 -21.02 -19.33
C VAL A 320 22.90 -21.60 -17.92
N LEU A 321 22.14 -20.97 -17.01
CA LEU A 321 21.86 -21.51 -15.68
C LEU A 321 21.06 -22.82 -15.77
N MET A 322 20.03 -22.87 -16.62
CA MET A 322 19.25 -24.07 -16.91
C MET A 322 20.13 -25.18 -17.54
N GLY A 323 21.04 -24.81 -18.45
CA GLY A 323 22.04 -25.73 -19.01
C GLY A 323 23.03 -26.25 -17.98
N ILE A 324 23.51 -25.39 -17.07
CA ILE A 324 24.38 -25.75 -15.94
C ILE A 324 23.63 -26.67 -14.97
N VAL A 325 22.38 -26.38 -14.62
CA VAL A 325 21.54 -27.24 -13.78
C VAL A 325 21.34 -28.61 -14.43
N ALA A 326 21.08 -28.69 -15.73
CA ALA A 326 21.01 -29.96 -16.46
C ALA A 326 22.34 -30.73 -16.43
N LEU A 327 23.48 -30.05 -16.63
CA LEU A 327 24.84 -30.63 -16.52
C LEU A 327 25.22 -31.02 -15.08
N TRP A 328 24.64 -30.39 -14.06
CA TRP A 328 24.93 -30.64 -12.65
C TRP A 328 24.02 -31.72 -12.05
N ILE A 329 22.81 -31.89 -12.57
CA ILE A 329 21.98 -33.09 -12.38
C ILE A 329 22.75 -34.34 -12.86
N LEU A 330 23.54 -34.22 -13.93
CA LEU A 330 24.41 -35.29 -14.45
C LEU A 330 25.74 -35.49 -13.69
N ARG A 331 26.08 -34.66 -12.68
CA ARG A 331 27.38 -34.74 -11.96
C ARG A 331 27.32 -34.77 -10.43
N SER A 332 26.23 -34.35 -9.80
CA SER A 332 26.14 -34.18 -8.33
C SER A 332 25.91 -35.49 -7.55
N ASN A 333 26.88 -36.40 -7.54
CA ASN A 333 26.77 -37.72 -6.90
C ASN A 333 27.64 -37.91 -5.63
N GLU A 334 28.21 -36.83 -5.07
CA GLU A 334 29.05 -36.85 -3.86
C GLU A 334 28.61 -35.77 -2.84
N LYS A 335 29.13 -35.82 -1.60
CA LYS A 335 28.37 -35.52 -0.36
C LYS A 335 28.83 -34.34 0.52
N ASP A 336 27.84 -33.70 1.14
CA ASP A 336 27.63 -33.35 2.57
C ASP A 336 28.82 -32.97 3.51
N ASN A 337 28.73 -31.84 4.27
CA ASN A 337 28.25 -31.83 5.68
C ASN A 337 28.43 -30.54 6.55
N SER A 338 27.45 -30.34 7.46
CA SER A 338 27.55 -29.86 8.89
C SER A 338 27.79 -28.40 9.36
N THR A 339 27.40 -28.15 10.63
CA THR A 339 27.32 -26.89 11.45
C THR A 339 27.83 -27.20 12.92
N PRO A 340 27.48 -26.60 14.11
CA PRO A 340 26.58 -25.48 14.54
C PRO A 340 27.01 -24.53 15.74
N VAL A 341 26.22 -23.46 15.99
CA VAL A 341 25.71 -22.87 17.29
C VAL A 341 26.60 -22.47 18.51
N VAL A 342 26.28 -21.34 19.19
CA VAL A 342 26.36 -20.99 20.66
C VAL A 342 25.80 -19.55 20.95
N GLU A 343 25.72 -19.02 22.20
CA GLU A 343 24.51 -18.93 23.06
C GLU A 343 24.54 -17.82 24.19
N ASN A 344 23.36 -17.25 24.57
CA ASN A 344 22.98 -16.46 25.80
C ASN A 344 23.69 -15.09 26.07
N TYR A 345 23.27 -14.13 26.93
CA TYR A 345 22.45 -14.01 28.19
C TYR A 345 21.74 -12.62 28.28
N SER A 346 20.51 -12.40 28.81
CA SER A 346 19.99 -12.16 30.21
C SER A 346 19.80 -10.69 30.71
N GLU A 347 18.91 -10.48 31.72
CA GLU A 347 18.21 -9.22 32.15
C GLU A 347 18.61 -8.72 33.60
N PRO A 348 17.85 -7.93 34.47
CA PRO A 348 16.52 -7.23 34.39
C PRO A 348 16.29 -5.84 35.12
N ILE A 349 15.18 -5.13 34.75
CA ILE A 349 14.11 -4.40 35.53
C ILE A 349 14.41 -3.48 36.77
N ILE A 350 13.73 -2.30 36.88
CA ILE A 350 12.93 -1.79 38.05
C ILE A 350 12.23 -0.42 37.77
N GLN A 351 11.12 -0.12 38.47
CA GLN A 351 10.22 1.06 38.36
C GLN A 351 10.26 1.98 39.61
N GLN A 352 9.74 3.23 39.54
CA GLN A 352 9.04 3.88 40.67
C GLN A 352 8.09 5.04 40.21
N GLU A 353 7.19 5.49 41.10
CA GLU A 353 5.96 6.28 40.84
C GLU A 353 5.65 7.28 42.00
N ASP A 354 4.71 8.23 41.77
CA ASP A 354 4.12 9.23 42.71
C ASP A 354 5.03 10.31 43.36
N THR A 355 4.58 11.52 43.75
CA THR A 355 3.22 11.99 44.16
C THR A 355 2.95 13.48 43.82
N ILE A 356 1.69 13.92 43.91
CA ILE A 356 1.17 15.30 43.67
C ILE A 356 1.51 16.31 44.81
N THR A 357 1.56 17.60 44.51
CA THR A 357 1.37 18.72 45.48
C THR A 357 0.74 19.93 44.81
N GLU A 358 -0.19 20.63 45.47
CA GLU A 358 -0.82 21.86 44.95
C GLU A 358 0.18 23.03 44.89
N ALA A 359 0.32 23.63 43.70
CA ALA A 359 1.00 24.90 43.47
C ALA A 359 0.36 25.62 42.28
N THR A 360 0.48 26.94 42.21
CA THR A 360 0.15 27.69 40.98
C THR A 360 1.03 27.17 39.85
N SER A 361 0.44 26.50 38.86
CA SER A 361 1.19 25.55 38.03
C SER A 361 2.33 26.20 37.24
N THR A 362 3.51 25.60 37.37
CA THR A 362 4.73 25.95 36.64
C THR A 362 4.81 25.30 35.25
N THR A 363 3.89 24.38 34.94
CA THR A 363 3.76 23.71 33.65
C THR A 363 2.30 23.74 33.19
N ASN A 364 2.04 23.70 31.88
CA ASN A 364 0.69 23.40 31.40
C ASN A 364 0.36 21.93 31.75
N GLN A 365 -0.89 21.66 32.13
CA GLN A 365 -1.38 20.33 32.43
C GLN A 365 -2.67 20.09 31.65
N PHE A 366 -2.71 18.96 30.95
CA PHE A 366 -3.84 18.55 30.13
C PHE A 366 -4.33 17.17 30.57
N GLU A 367 -5.63 16.99 30.53
CA GLU A 367 -6.24 15.67 30.42
C GLU A 367 -6.20 15.27 28.94
N TYR A 368 -5.75 14.05 28.67
CA TYR A 368 -5.62 13.52 27.32
C TYR A 368 -6.77 12.55 27.05
N ILE A 369 -7.78 13.00 26.30
CA ILE A 369 -8.95 12.19 25.95
C ILE A 369 -8.77 11.71 24.52
N ASN A 370 -8.44 10.42 24.37
CA ASN A 370 -8.36 9.75 23.08
C ASN A 370 -9.34 8.57 23.09
N GLU A 371 -10.39 8.64 22.28
CA GLU A 371 -11.44 7.62 22.20
C GLU A 371 -11.88 7.40 20.76
N THR A 372 -12.29 6.16 20.44
CA THR A 372 -12.84 5.79 19.14
C THR A 372 -14.06 4.90 19.34
N ARG A 373 -15.19 5.24 18.71
CA ARG A 373 -16.45 4.52 18.83
C ARG A 373 -17.11 4.38 17.45
N GLY A 374 -16.93 3.22 16.82
CA GLY A 374 -17.29 3.04 15.41
C GLY A 374 -16.40 3.92 14.51
N ASN A 375 -17.01 4.60 13.53
CA ASN A 375 -16.32 5.48 12.59
C ASN A 375 -16.06 6.90 13.14
N TYR A 376 -16.20 7.09 14.46
CA TYR A 376 -16.03 8.38 15.15
C TYR A 376 -14.85 8.34 16.11
N GLU A 377 -14.05 9.41 16.12
CA GLU A 377 -12.85 9.56 16.96
C GLU A 377 -12.82 10.94 17.66
N VAL A 378 -12.30 10.98 18.89
CA VAL A 378 -11.87 12.24 19.53
C VAL A 378 -10.44 12.14 20.03
N ASP A 379 -9.69 13.24 19.95
CA ASP A 379 -8.28 13.32 20.35
C ASP A 379 -7.97 14.72 20.93
N ILE A 380 -8.07 14.86 22.25
CA ILE A 380 -8.27 16.15 22.93
C ILE A 380 -7.21 16.38 24.01
N GLU A 381 -6.51 17.52 23.92
CA GLU A 381 -5.73 18.12 25.01
C GLU A 381 -6.60 19.07 25.82
N TRP A 382 -7.32 18.52 26.80
CA TRP A 382 -8.26 19.28 27.60
C TRP A 382 -7.54 19.99 28.77
N PRO A 383 -7.56 21.33 28.89
CA PRO A 383 -6.76 22.03 29.89
C PRO A 383 -7.28 21.81 31.31
N ILE A 384 -6.42 21.28 32.17
CA ILE A 384 -6.63 21.21 33.64
C ILE A 384 -6.02 22.48 34.29
N SER A 385 -4.80 22.85 33.89
CA SER A 385 -4.14 24.08 34.35
C SER A 385 -3.19 24.63 33.30
N LEU A 386 -3.04 25.96 33.25
CA LEU A 386 -2.21 26.66 32.26
C LEU A 386 -1.32 27.69 32.96
N ILE A 387 -0.05 27.80 32.53
CA ILE A 387 0.96 28.62 33.20
C ILE A 387 0.53 30.09 33.21
N GLY A 388 0.28 30.64 34.41
CA GLY A 388 -0.09 32.04 34.61
C GLY A 388 -1.59 32.34 34.46
N MET A 389 -2.43 31.32 34.35
CA MET A 389 -3.88 31.37 34.44
C MET A 389 -4.34 30.85 35.83
N LYS A 390 -5.46 31.35 36.36
CA LYS A 390 -5.98 30.98 37.69
C LYS A 390 -7.16 30.01 37.65
N ASP A 391 -8.01 30.20 36.65
CA ASP A 391 -9.14 29.33 36.31
C ASP A 391 -9.10 29.14 34.79
N VAL A 392 -9.36 27.92 34.33
CA VAL A 392 -9.38 27.53 32.92
C VAL A 392 -10.81 27.38 32.38
N SER A 393 -11.84 27.55 33.22
CA SER A 393 -13.25 27.33 32.89
C SER A 393 -13.72 28.10 31.64
N GLY A 394 -13.25 29.34 31.44
CA GLY A 394 -13.51 30.13 30.23
C GLY A 394 -12.92 29.52 28.95
N ILE A 395 -11.69 29.00 29.01
CA ILE A 395 -11.06 28.28 27.88
C ILE A 395 -11.78 26.96 27.62
N GLN A 396 -12.11 26.22 28.68
CA GLN A 396 -12.87 24.98 28.59
C GLN A 396 -14.22 25.21 27.87
N LEU A 397 -14.96 26.27 28.24
CA LEU A 397 -16.20 26.65 27.55
C LEU A 397 -15.96 27.03 26.09
N ALA A 398 -14.93 27.82 25.79
CA ALA A 398 -14.60 28.22 24.41
C ALA A 398 -14.25 27.01 23.52
N ILE A 399 -13.52 26.03 24.05
CA ILE A 399 -13.23 24.76 23.36
C ILE A 399 -14.53 23.96 23.18
N ALA A 400 -15.36 23.80 24.21
CA ALA A 400 -16.63 23.07 24.12
C ALA A 400 -17.61 23.69 23.11
N GLN A 401 -17.62 25.02 23.01
CA GLN A 401 -18.42 25.76 22.03
C GLN A 401 -17.92 25.51 20.59
N LYS A 402 -16.64 25.72 20.31
CA LYS A 402 -16.09 25.54 18.94
C LYS A 402 -15.99 24.08 18.50
N ALA A 403 -15.56 23.16 19.37
CA ALA A 403 -15.37 21.76 19.02
C ALA A 403 -16.67 20.93 18.99
N PHE A 404 -17.65 21.25 19.85
CA PHE A 404 -18.84 20.39 20.07
C PHE A 404 -20.18 21.13 20.00
N ASN A 405 -20.20 22.43 19.66
CA ASN A 405 -21.38 23.30 19.71
C ASN A 405 -22.15 23.10 21.04
N SER A 406 -21.42 23.28 22.15
CA SER A 406 -21.85 22.92 23.49
C SER A 406 -21.52 24.02 24.50
N ASN A 407 -22.49 24.36 25.36
CA ASN A 407 -22.32 25.31 26.46
C ASN A 407 -22.06 24.59 27.80
N ILE A 408 -21.32 23.47 27.75
CA ILE A 408 -21.10 22.57 28.89
C ILE A 408 -19.59 22.49 29.16
N TYR A 409 -19.18 22.82 30.39
CA TYR A 409 -17.79 22.77 30.85
C TYR A 409 -17.26 21.35 31.09
N ASP A 410 -18.15 20.34 31.17
CA ASP A 410 -17.75 18.93 31.22
C ASP A 410 -17.46 18.40 29.81
N ILE A 411 -16.21 18.06 29.57
CA ILE A 411 -15.73 17.50 28.31
C ILE A 411 -16.25 16.08 28.07
N HIS A 412 -16.45 15.27 29.11
CA HIS A 412 -16.99 13.92 28.93
C HIS A 412 -18.46 13.98 28.46
N SER A 413 -19.28 14.88 29.02
CA SER A 413 -20.62 15.16 28.49
C SER A 413 -20.60 15.63 27.03
N CYS A 414 -19.60 16.43 26.62
CA CYS A 414 -19.45 16.85 25.23
C CYS A 414 -19.05 15.69 24.29
N VAL A 415 -18.13 14.83 24.73
CA VAL A 415 -17.67 13.64 23.99
C VAL A 415 -18.76 12.57 23.89
N GLU A 416 -19.49 12.30 24.97
CA GLU A 416 -20.66 11.41 24.95
C GLU A 416 -21.78 11.94 24.05
N LYS A 417 -22.05 13.26 24.08
CA LYS A 417 -22.98 13.91 23.14
C LYS A 417 -22.51 13.68 21.70
N TYR A 418 -21.23 13.92 21.39
CA TYR A 418 -20.65 13.75 20.06
C TYR A 418 -20.79 12.31 19.54
N PHE A 419 -20.37 11.31 20.32
CA PHE A 419 -20.49 9.91 19.91
C PHE A 419 -21.95 9.46 19.78
N LYS A 420 -22.84 9.96 20.65
CA LYS A 420 -24.27 9.69 20.55
C LYS A 420 -24.87 10.29 19.28
N GLU A 421 -24.61 11.57 18.99
CA GLU A 421 -25.10 12.25 17.79
C GLU A 421 -24.53 11.63 16.52
N GLY A 422 -23.27 11.17 16.52
CA GLY A 422 -22.69 10.38 15.43
C GLY A 422 -23.42 9.06 15.19
N ASN A 423 -23.64 8.27 16.25
CA ASN A 423 -24.35 6.98 16.16
C ASN A 423 -25.86 7.10 15.90
N GLU A 424 -26.49 8.24 16.22
CA GLU A 424 -27.88 8.56 15.87
C GLU A 424 -28.02 9.30 14.52
N SER A 425 -26.90 9.67 13.88
CA SER A 425 -26.93 10.42 12.60
C SER A 425 -27.40 9.55 11.44
N ALA A 426 -28.34 10.09 10.66
CA ALA A 426 -28.75 9.48 9.40
C ALA A 426 -27.78 9.90 8.28
N SER A 427 -27.26 8.92 7.54
CA SER A 427 -26.46 9.18 6.34
C SER A 427 -27.27 9.96 5.29
N LEU A 428 -26.59 10.88 4.61
CA LEU A 428 -27.12 11.61 3.45
C LEU A 428 -27.05 10.81 2.14
N GLY A 429 -26.61 9.55 2.18
CA GLY A 429 -26.49 8.67 1.02
C GLY A 429 -26.41 7.18 1.39
N GLU A 430 -25.74 6.39 0.56
CA GLU A 430 -25.55 4.95 0.78
C GLU A 430 -24.24 4.63 1.53
N CYS A 431 -23.38 5.63 1.80
CA CYS A 431 -22.13 5.44 2.55
C CYS A 431 -22.37 5.57 4.06
N GLU A 432 -21.51 4.94 4.85
CA GLU A 432 -21.47 5.15 6.30
C GLU A 432 -21.04 6.58 6.63
N THR A 433 -21.49 7.08 7.79
CA THR A 433 -21.02 8.35 8.34
C THR A 433 -19.71 8.12 9.12
N ALA A 434 -18.90 9.17 9.25
CA ALA A 434 -17.64 9.16 9.98
C ALA A 434 -17.33 10.53 10.58
N GLY A 435 -16.42 10.62 11.55
CA GLY A 435 -15.96 11.90 12.07
C GLY A 435 -14.74 11.84 12.97
N LYS A 436 -14.04 12.97 13.08
CA LYS A 436 -12.95 13.17 14.03
C LYS A 436 -12.97 14.59 14.58
N VAL A 437 -12.86 14.73 15.90
CA VAL A 437 -12.61 16.03 16.56
C VAL A 437 -11.27 15.97 17.28
N THR A 438 -10.31 16.80 16.84
CA THR A 438 -8.99 16.91 17.45
C THR A 438 -8.84 18.28 18.11
N VAL A 439 -8.29 18.36 19.32
CA VAL A 439 -8.00 19.62 20.02
C VAL A 439 -6.57 19.58 20.55
N ARG A 440 -5.75 20.57 20.18
CA ARG A 440 -4.34 20.66 20.61
C ARG A 440 -4.00 22.07 21.08
N PHE A 441 -3.28 22.20 22.18
CA PHE A 441 -2.69 23.45 22.62
C PHE A 441 -1.48 23.77 21.74
N GLN A 442 -1.51 24.89 21.04
CA GLN A 442 -0.37 25.31 20.20
C GLN A 442 0.66 26.08 21.01
N GLN A 443 0.26 27.19 21.62
CA GLN A 443 1.18 28.15 22.23
C GLN A 443 0.46 29.17 23.12
N ARG A 444 1.25 29.94 23.88
CA ARG A 444 0.81 31.15 24.57
C ARG A 444 1.55 32.35 23.98
N LEU A 445 0.81 33.37 23.55
CA LEU A 445 1.34 34.65 23.04
C LEU A 445 0.97 35.75 24.05
N ASN A 446 1.92 36.15 24.91
CA ASN A 446 1.72 37.06 26.05
C ASN A 446 0.49 36.74 26.93
N ASN A 447 -0.68 37.29 26.61
CA ASN A 447 -1.94 37.08 27.34
C ASN A 447 -2.91 36.13 26.62
N LEU A 448 -2.68 35.83 25.33
CA LEU A 448 -3.46 34.92 24.51
C LEU A 448 -3.01 33.47 24.71
N TYR A 449 -3.99 32.57 24.88
CA TYR A 449 -3.78 31.12 24.88
C TYR A 449 -4.40 30.55 23.61
N VAL A 450 -3.61 29.80 22.84
CA VAL A 450 -3.97 29.36 21.48
C VAL A 450 -4.19 27.85 21.46
N PHE A 451 -5.42 27.44 21.12
CA PHE A 451 -5.74 26.05 20.78
C PHE A 451 -6.13 25.96 19.30
N LYS A 452 -5.67 24.90 18.63
CA LYS A 452 -6.20 24.49 17.33
C LYS A 452 -7.22 23.37 17.55
N ILE A 453 -8.36 23.50 16.89
CA ILE A 453 -9.43 22.53 16.82
C ILE A 453 -9.51 22.07 15.36
N GLN A 454 -9.47 20.77 15.11
CA GLN A 454 -9.61 20.20 13.77
C GLN A 454 -10.87 19.33 13.74
N ILE A 455 -11.80 19.65 12.84
CA ILE A 455 -13.09 18.98 12.72
C ILE A 455 -13.19 18.33 11.35
N TYR A 456 -13.28 17.00 11.34
CA TYR A 456 -13.60 16.19 10.18
C TYR A 456 -14.96 15.51 10.38
N ALA A 457 -15.78 15.47 9.33
CA ALA A 457 -16.96 14.62 9.24
C ALA A 457 -17.21 14.18 7.79
N ASP A 458 -17.58 12.92 7.58
CA ASP A 458 -18.33 12.51 6.39
C ASP A 458 -19.78 12.26 6.79
N LEU A 459 -20.69 12.98 6.14
CA LEU A 459 -22.13 12.82 6.30
C LEU A 459 -22.70 11.69 5.42
N GLY A 460 -21.85 10.85 4.82
CA GLY A 460 -22.24 9.61 4.12
C GLY A 460 -22.90 9.81 2.74
N GLY A 461 -22.93 11.04 2.25
CA GLY A 461 -23.50 11.44 0.96
C GLY A 461 -22.63 11.13 -0.27
N GLY A 462 -21.52 10.41 -0.12
CA GLY A 462 -20.69 9.88 -1.23
C GLY A 462 -20.04 10.94 -2.12
N THR A 463 -19.89 12.19 -1.66
CA THR A 463 -19.36 13.30 -2.47
C THR A 463 -18.51 14.26 -1.62
N GLY A 464 -17.67 15.07 -2.26
CA GLY A 464 -16.95 16.19 -1.61
C GLY A 464 -17.83 17.31 -1.03
N LEU A 465 -19.16 17.10 -0.97
CA LEU A 465 -20.14 17.95 -0.30
C LEU A 465 -20.66 17.34 1.01
N SER A 466 -20.60 16.01 1.19
CA SER A 466 -20.82 15.37 2.50
C SER A 466 -19.57 15.41 3.38
N LEU A 467 -18.40 15.62 2.79
CA LEU A 467 -17.15 15.84 3.51
C LEU A 467 -17.04 17.29 4.04
N ILE A 468 -16.93 17.39 5.36
CA ILE A 468 -16.54 18.58 6.11
C ILE A 468 -15.13 18.35 6.63
N TYR A 469 -14.23 19.29 6.35
CA TYR A 469 -12.94 19.45 7.02
C TYR A 469 -12.82 20.94 7.37
N ARG A 470 -12.49 21.26 8.61
CA ARG A 470 -12.25 22.64 9.08
C ARG A 470 -11.14 22.66 10.12
N ASP A 471 -10.32 23.71 10.05
CA ASP A 471 -9.36 24.07 11.09
C ASP A 471 -9.84 25.35 11.78
N GLU A 472 -10.35 25.22 13.01
CA GLU A 472 -10.78 26.35 13.85
C GLU A 472 -9.75 26.67 14.94
N TYR A 473 -9.68 27.95 15.32
CA TYR A 473 -8.78 28.41 16.36
C TYR A 473 -9.54 29.04 17.54
N VAL A 474 -9.01 28.83 18.74
CA VAL A 474 -9.40 29.53 19.97
C VAL A 474 -8.25 30.46 20.35
N TYR A 475 -8.49 31.77 20.31
CA TYR A 475 -7.58 32.79 20.83
C TYR A 475 -8.17 33.37 22.12
N PHE A 476 -7.91 32.73 23.25
CA PHE A 476 -8.48 33.18 24.52
C PHE A 476 -7.61 34.24 25.18
N ASP A 477 -8.12 35.46 25.33
CA ASP A 477 -7.45 36.54 26.05
C ASP A 477 -7.78 36.48 27.54
N LYS A 478 -6.74 36.24 28.34
CA LYS A 478 -6.82 36.14 29.80
C LYS A 478 -7.22 37.46 30.50
N GLU A 479 -6.96 38.63 29.90
CA GLU A 479 -7.35 39.91 30.50
C GLU A 479 -8.80 40.29 30.17
N MET A 480 -9.35 39.78 29.05
CA MET A 480 -10.78 39.91 28.73
C MET A 480 -11.64 38.75 29.28
N ASP A 481 -11.00 37.64 29.68
CA ASP A 481 -11.61 36.38 30.13
C ASP A 481 -12.58 35.76 29.11
N ARG A 482 -12.23 35.88 27.81
CA ARG A 482 -13.00 35.33 26.68
C ARG A 482 -12.12 35.10 25.44
N THR A 483 -12.68 34.42 24.44
CA THR A 483 -12.12 34.37 23.08
C THR A 483 -12.15 35.76 22.43
N LEU A 484 -11.11 36.10 21.67
CA LEU A 484 -11.12 37.23 20.73
C LEU A 484 -12.12 36.96 19.60
N GLU A 485 -12.92 37.96 19.27
CA GLU A 485 -13.76 38.04 18.07
C GLU A 485 -13.02 38.84 16.99
N ILE A 486 -13.44 38.73 15.72
CA ILE A 486 -12.83 39.50 14.62
C ILE A 486 -12.90 41.03 14.85
N SER A 487 -13.85 41.48 15.68
CA SER A 487 -14.05 42.87 16.06
C SER A 487 -12.98 43.40 17.03
N ASP A 488 -12.33 42.54 17.84
CA ASP A 488 -11.30 42.94 18.80
C ASP A 488 -9.96 43.28 18.12
N LEU A 489 -9.72 42.68 16.95
CA LEU A 489 -8.46 42.79 16.22
C LEU A 489 -8.26 44.18 15.59
N PHE A 490 -9.33 44.93 15.30
CA PHE A 490 -9.28 46.11 14.42
C PHE A 490 -10.08 47.31 14.93
N ASN A 491 -9.46 48.50 14.91
CA ASN A 491 -10.11 49.79 15.16
C ASN A 491 -11.00 50.26 13.98
N ASP A 492 -10.71 49.82 12.75
CA ASP A 492 -11.50 50.14 11.56
C ASP A 492 -11.80 48.87 10.74
N TYR A 493 -12.97 48.29 11.00
CA TYR A 493 -13.48 47.12 10.29
C TYR A 493 -13.70 47.40 8.79
N SER A 494 -14.13 48.61 8.42
CA SER A 494 -14.45 48.94 7.02
C SER A 494 -13.18 49.02 6.17
N GLN A 495 -12.14 49.69 6.69
CA GLN A 495 -10.84 49.76 6.04
C GLN A 495 -10.14 48.39 6.05
N THR A 496 -10.30 47.58 7.08
CA THR A 496 -9.77 46.21 7.12
C THR A 496 -10.42 45.32 6.06
N LEU A 497 -11.76 45.34 5.94
CA LEU A 497 -12.49 44.61 4.90
C LEU A 497 -12.12 45.11 3.49
N PHE A 498 -11.84 46.40 3.31
CA PHE A 498 -11.31 46.93 2.05
C PHE A 498 -9.90 46.37 1.74
N LEU A 499 -8.99 46.33 2.71
CA LEU A 499 -7.65 45.77 2.55
C LEU A 499 -7.71 44.28 2.17
N VAL A 500 -8.51 43.48 2.89
CA VAL A 500 -8.72 42.05 2.58
C VAL A 500 -9.29 41.87 1.17
N ASN A 501 -10.26 42.71 0.78
CA ASN A 501 -10.83 42.69 -0.57
C ASN A 501 -9.87 43.10 -1.69
N ASN A 502 -8.72 43.74 -1.41
CA ASN A 502 -7.71 44.00 -2.44
C ASN A 502 -6.90 42.75 -2.80
N HIS A 503 -6.80 41.77 -1.88
CA HIS A 503 -6.13 40.48 -2.12
C HIS A 503 -7.03 39.43 -2.79
N ILE A 504 -8.36 39.53 -2.64
CA ILE A 504 -9.33 38.62 -3.28
C ILE A 504 -9.46 38.94 -4.78
N SER A 505 -8.74 38.25 -5.66
CA SER A 505 -8.92 38.44 -7.12
C SER A 505 -10.24 37.86 -7.63
N LEU A 506 -10.95 38.57 -8.51
CA LEU A 506 -12.16 38.05 -9.17
C LEU A 506 -11.87 37.17 -10.39
N ASP A 507 -10.59 37.05 -10.78
CA ASP A 507 -10.13 36.05 -11.74
C ASP A 507 -9.87 34.67 -11.06
N GLU A 508 -9.95 34.62 -9.72
CA GLU A 508 -9.58 33.48 -8.87
C GLU A 508 -10.71 33.07 -7.91
N TYR A 509 -11.51 34.03 -7.43
CA TYR A 509 -12.60 33.85 -6.47
C TYR A 509 -13.94 34.32 -7.05
N ALA A 510 -15.03 33.69 -6.64
CA ALA A 510 -16.37 33.92 -7.17
C ALA A 510 -16.95 35.29 -6.78
N SER A 511 -16.52 35.88 -5.66
CA SER A 511 -16.99 37.17 -5.16
C SER A 511 -15.96 37.88 -4.29
N LYS A 512 -16.19 39.17 -4.03
CA LYS A 512 -15.55 39.94 -2.97
C LYS A 512 -16.23 39.62 -1.62
N ALA A 513 -15.47 39.66 -0.54
CA ALA A 513 -15.97 39.49 0.83
C ALA A 513 -16.94 40.61 1.22
N THR A 514 -18.12 40.24 1.73
CA THR A 514 -19.10 41.17 2.32
C THR A 514 -18.82 41.48 3.80
N GLU A 515 -18.08 40.59 4.47
CA GLU A 515 -17.74 40.62 5.89
C GLU A 515 -16.40 39.88 6.12
N LEU A 516 -15.72 40.16 7.22
CA LEU A 516 -14.54 39.41 7.67
C LEU A 516 -14.98 38.14 8.42
N PRO A 517 -14.30 37.00 8.24
CA PRO A 517 -14.65 35.75 8.92
C PRO A 517 -14.17 35.73 10.38
N GLU A 518 -14.96 35.12 11.27
CA GLU A 518 -14.61 34.86 12.68
C GLU A 518 -13.59 33.72 12.87
N ASN A 519 -13.12 33.11 11.77
CA ASN A 519 -12.03 32.14 11.79
C ASN A 519 -10.79 32.73 11.11
N PHE A 520 -9.67 32.74 11.83
CA PHE A 520 -8.43 33.38 11.39
C PHE A 520 -7.21 32.71 12.04
N ILE A 521 -6.03 32.96 11.49
CA ILE A 521 -4.74 32.51 12.04
C ILE A 521 -3.88 33.73 12.37
N ILE A 522 -3.47 33.84 13.63
CA ILE A 522 -2.43 34.79 14.08
C ILE A 522 -1.07 34.15 13.87
N SER A 523 -0.24 34.74 13.01
CA SER A 523 1.15 34.31 12.76
C SER A 523 2.16 35.39 13.19
N SER A 524 3.46 35.14 12.99
CA SER A 524 4.51 36.14 13.22
C SER A 524 4.59 37.20 12.11
N SER A 525 4.21 36.86 10.87
CA SER A 525 4.27 37.71 9.67
C SER A 525 2.98 38.48 9.37
N GLY A 526 1.82 37.93 9.73
CA GLY A 526 0.52 38.54 9.45
C GLY A 526 -0.68 37.85 10.11
N ILE A 527 -1.87 38.21 9.64
CA ILE A 527 -3.14 37.56 9.98
C ILE A 527 -3.70 36.92 8.71
N THR A 528 -4.09 35.66 8.79
CA THR A 528 -4.75 34.92 7.72
C THR A 528 -6.24 34.79 8.04
N PHE A 529 -7.11 35.26 7.17
CA PHE A 529 -8.56 35.16 7.30
C PHE A 529 -9.05 33.89 6.61
N ILE A 530 -9.71 32.98 7.33
CA ILE A 530 -10.22 31.70 6.81
C ILE A 530 -11.68 31.87 6.43
N PHE A 531 -11.94 32.04 5.14
CA PHE A 531 -13.29 32.22 4.60
C PHE A 531 -14.00 30.87 4.41
N PRO A 532 -15.21 30.67 4.97
CA PRO A 532 -15.96 29.42 4.81
C PRO A 532 -16.22 29.05 3.36
N LYS A 533 -16.24 27.74 3.06
CA LYS A 533 -16.60 27.17 1.75
C LYS A 533 -17.88 27.82 1.20
N TYR A 534 -17.84 28.27 -0.06
CA TYR A 534 -18.89 29.05 -0.76
C TYR A 534 -19.11 30.52 -0.35
N SER A 535 -18.36 31.11 0.59
CA SER A 535 -18.51 32.54 0.94
C SER A 535 -17.95 33.48 -0.13
N ILE A 536 -16.66 33.32 -0.46
CA ILE A 536 -15.96 34.04 -1.55
C ILE A 536 -15.43 33.11 -2.65
N GLY A 537 -15.04 31.89 -2.30
CA GLY A 537 -14.50 30.90 -3.23
C GLY A 537 -15.57 29.94 -3.77
N TYR A 538 -15.26 29.33 -4.92
CA TYR A 538 -16.00 28.20 -5.45
C TYR A 538 -15.83 26.97 -4.53
N GLY A 539 -16.86 26.12 -4.43
CA GLY A 539 -16.87 24.99 -3.50
C GLY A 539 -15.77 23.93 -3.67
N TYR A 540 -15.03 23.93 -4.78
CA TYR A 540 -13.86 23.06 -4.98
C TYR A 540 -12.57 23.63 -4.37
N GLN A 541 -12.52 24.93 -4.03
CA GLN A 541 -11.37 25.60 -3.41
C GLN A 541 -11.27 25.32 -1.90
N GLY A 542 -12.29 24.72 -1.29
CA GLY A 542 -12.32 24.46 0.16
C GLY A 542 -12.70 25.72 0.96
N GLU A 543 -12.04 25.92 2.09
CA GLU A 543 -12.04 27.18 2.83
C GLU A 543 -10.91 28.06 2.27
N VAL A 544 -11.17 29.36 2.05
CA VAL A 544 -10.22 30.25 1.35
C VAL A 544 -9.40 31.05 2.36
N GLU A 545 -8.08 30.94 2.28
CA GLU A 545 -7.14 31.65 3.16
C GLU A 545 -6.61 32.94 2.51
N ILE A 546 -7.01 34.10 3.04
CA ILE A 546 -6.49 35.40 2.60
C ILE A 546 -5.52 35.93 3.66
N SER A 547 -4.23 36.07 3.32
CA SER A 547 -3.17 36.44 4.28
C SER A 547 -2.67 37.87 4.08
N LEU A 548 -2.79 38.72 5.13
CA LEU A 548 -2.29 40.10 5.13
C LEU A 548 -1.19 40.29 6.17
N THR A 549 -0.14 41.02 5.83
CA THR A 549 0.98 41.30 6.74
C THR A 549 0.64 42.33 7.82
N TYR A 550 1.39 42.32 8.92
CA TYR A 550 1.26 43.37 9.94
C TYR A 550 1.66 44.77 9.43
N GLU A 551 2.42 44.89 8.35
CA GLU A 551 2.76 46.19 7.74
C GLU A 551 1.52 46.81 7.07
N GLU A 552 0.80 46.03 6.26
CA GLU A 552 -0.46 46.43 5.63
C GLU A 552 -1.56 46.74 6.67
N LEU A 553 -1.62 45.94 7.73
CA LEU A 553 -2.64 46.04 8.79
C LEU A 553 -2.30 47.08 9.88
N ASN A 554 -1.08 47.64 9.94
CA ASN A 554 -0.62 48.46 11.06
C ASN A 554 -1.56 49.64 11.41
N ASN A 555 -2.15 50.27 10.40
CA ASN A 555 -3.02 51.43 10.57
C ASN A 555 -4.46 51.08 11.00
N VAL A 556 -4.85 49.80 10.94
CA VAL A 556 -6.22 49.33 11.28
C VAL A 556 -6.28 48.44 12.52
N LEU A 557 -5.18 47.77 12.90
CA LEU A 557 -5.11 46.92 14.09
C LEU A 557 -5.37 47.71 15.39
N SER A 558 -6.12 47.10 16.32
CA SER A 558 -6.40 47.71 17.63
C SER A 558 -5.17 47.71 18.54
N ASP A 559 -5.03 48.75 19.36
CA ASP A 559 -3.89 48.82 20.31
C ASP A 559 -3.99 47.73 21.37
N SER A 560 -5.20 47.28 21.73
CA SER A 560 -5.39 46.13 22.63
C SER A 560 -4.82 44.86 22.01
N PHE A 561 -5.12 44.59 20.74
CA PHE A 561 -4.62 43.42 20.04
C PHE A 561 -3.10 43.47 19.84
N LYS A 562 -2.55 44.64 19.46
CA LYS A 562 -1.09 44.85 19.34
C LYS A 562 -0.36 44.49 20.65
N ASN A 563 -0.85 44.98 21.79
CA ASN A 563 -0.31 44.61 23.11
C ASN A 563 -0.45 43.10 23.39
N ALA A 564 -1.61 42.51 23.08
CA ALA A 564 -1.87 41.08 23.29
C ALA A 564 -0.93 40.16 22.50
N ILE A 565 -0.49 40.56 21.30
CA ILE A 565 0.53 39.83 20.51
C ILE A 565 1.98 40.32 20.72
N GLY A 566 2.18 41.44 21.41
CA GLY A 566 3.50 42.02 21.69
C GLY A 566 4.14 42.77 20.51
N LYS A 567 3.38 43.62 19.82
CA LYS A 567 3.83 44.46 18.70
C LYS A 567 3.55 45.95 18.90
#